data_AF-A0A659S048-F1
#
_entry.id   AF-A0A659S048-F1
#
_cell.length_a   1.000
_cell.length_b   1.000
_cell.length_c   1.000
_cell.angle_alpha   90.00
_cell.angle_beta   90.00
_cell.angle_gamma   90.00
#
_symmetry.space_group_name_H-M   'P 1'
#
loop_
_entity.id
_entity.type
_entity.pdbx_description
1 polymer ?
#
loop_
_entity_poly.entity_id
_entity_poly.type
_entity_poly.pdbx_seq_one_letter_code
_entity_poly.pdbx_strand_id
1 'polypeptide(L)'
;MTVLSSRNALKRRTWALFMFFFLPGLLMASWATRTPAIRDILSVSTAEMGAVLFGLSIGSMSGILCSAWLVKRFGTRKVIR
;
A
#
# COMPACT_ATOMS: atom_id res chain seq x y z
N MET A 1 3.20 10.62 36.58
CA MET A 1 3.44 9.42 35.74
C MET A 1 2.68 9.41 34.41
N THR A 2 1.76 10.33 34.12
CA THR A 2 0.94 10.34 32.89
C THR A 2 1.67 10.87 31.63
N VAL A 3 2.65 11.77 31.79
CA VAL A 3 3.32 12.46 30.67
C VAL A 3 4.31 11.54 29.90
N LEU A 4 5.00 10.64 30.60
CA LEU A 4 5.94 9.67 29.99
C LEU A 4 5.21 8.62 29.14
N SER A 5 4.02 8.18 29.58
CA SER A 5 3.15 7.26 28.82
C SER A 5 2.69 7.89 27.51
N SER A 6 2.33 9.18 27.52
CA SER A 6 1.89 9.92 26.33
C SER A 6 2.98 10.02 25.25
N ARG A 7 4.24 10.31 25.64
CA ARG A 7 5.37 10.34 24.69
C ARG A 7 5.65 8.98 24.05
N ASN A 8 5.59 7.90 24.83
CA ASN A 8 5.80 6.54 24.31
C ASN A 8 4.65 6.09 23.40
N ALA A 9 3.41 6.45 23.75
CA ALA A 9 2.24 6.20 22.91
C ALA A 9 2.32 6.95 21.57
N LEU A 10 2.76 8.21 21.59
CA LEU A 10 2.96 9.00 20.38
C LEU A 10 4.06 8.41 19.49
N LYS A 11 5.22 8.06 20.07
CA LYS A 11 6.31 7.38 19.33
C LYS A 11 5.83 6.10 18.66
N ARG A 12 5.06 5.26 19.37
CA ARG A 12 4.48 4.03 18.80
C ARG A 12 3.56 4.31 17.62
N ARG A 13 2.70 5.34 17.70
CA ARG A 13 1.81 5.74 16.59
C ARG A 13 2.59 6.26 15.40
N THR A 14 3.63 7.07 15.62
CA THR A 14 4.49 7.57 14.54
C THR A 14 5.21 6.43 13.83
N TRP A 15 5.77 5.47 14.57
CA TRP A 15 6.40 4.29 13.96
C TRP A 15 5.40 3.40 13.21
N ALA A 16 4.18 3.25 13.73
CA ALA A 16 3.13 2.52 13.03
C ALA A 16 2.77 3.18 11.69
N LEU A 17 2.58 4.50 11.67
CA LEU A 17 2.33 5.25 10.44
C LEU A 17 3.54 5.18 9.49
N PHE A 18 4.75 5.35 10.01
CA PHE A 18 5.98 5.23 9.21
C PHE A 18 6.03 3.88 8.52
N MET A 19 5.87 2.77 9.25
CA MET A 19 5.88 1.42 8.66
C MET A 19 4.72 1.21 7.69
N PHE A 20 3.54 1.74 7.99
CA PHE A 20 2.37 1.65 7.12
C PHE A 20 2.60 2.28 5.74
N PHE A 21 3.35 3.37 5.64
CA PHE A 21 3.72 3.98 4.36
C PHE A 21 5.03 3.44 3.78
N PHE A 22 5.99 3.08 4.64
CA PHE A 22 7.32 2.61 4.24
C PHE A 22 7.27 1.24 3.57
N LEU A 23 6.52 0.28 4.12
CA LEU A 23 6.46 -1.08 3.55
C LEU A 23 5.89 -1.09 2.12
N PRO A 24 4.71 -0.51 1.84
CA PRO A 24 4.20 -0.43 0.48
C PRO A 24 5.14 0.34 -0.46
N GLY A 25 5.77 1.43 0.03
CA GLY A 25 6.75 2.18 -0.73
C GLY A 25 7.97 1.34 -1.11
N LEU A 26 8.52 0.58 -0.16
CA LEU A 26 9.63 -0.33 -0.38
C LEU A 26 9.28 -1.45 -1.36
N LEU A 27 8.08 -2.03 -1.23
CA LEU A 27 7.56 -3.04 -2.15
C LEU A 27 7.43 -2.47 -3.57
N MET A 28 6.83 -1.29 -3.72
CA MET A 28 6.69 -0.64 -5.02
C MET A 28 8.04 -0.28 -5.65
N ALA A 29 9.00 0.22 -4.87
CA ALA A 29 10.34 0.51 -5.37
C ALA A 29 11.08 -0.77 -5.83
N SER A 30 10.96 -1.85 -5.04
CA SER A 30 11.54 -3.15 -5.36
C SER A 30 10.92 -3.76 -6.62
N TRP A 31 9.61 -3.65 -6.77
CA TRP A 31 8.90 -4.13 -7.96
C TRP A 31 9.23 -3.28 -9.19
N ALA A 32 9.15 -1.96 -9.09
CA ALA A 32 9.37 -1.03 -10.20
C ALA A 32 10.75 -1.23 -10.83
N THR A 33 11.79 -1.39 -10.02
CA THR A 33 13.17 -1.63 -10.50
C THR A 33 13.36 -3.00 -11.15
N ARG A 34 12.55 -4.02 -10.78
CA ARG A 34 12.59 -5.36 -11.38
C ARG A 34 11.66 -5.55 -12.58
N THR A 35 10.81 -4.58 -12.89
CA THR A 35 9.88 -4.62 -14.03
C THR A 35 10.55 -5.06 -15.34
N PRO A 36 11.76 -4.58 -15.72
CA PRO A 36 12.43 -5.04 -16.93
C PRO A 36 12.83 -6.52 -16.86
N ALA A 37 13.45 -6.95 -15.75
CA ALA A 37 13.85 -8.34 -15.57
C ALA A 37 12.65 -9.30 -15.57
N ILE A 38 11.52 -8.90 -14.96
CA ILE A 38 10.28 -9.67 -14.99
C ILE A 38 9.75 -9.80 -16.42
N ARG A 39 9.74 -8.70 -17.18
CA ARG A 39 9.35 -8.71 -18.59
C ARG A 39 10.18 -9.71 -19.40
N ASP A 40 11.51 -9.66 -19.22
CA ASP A 40 12.44 -10.48 -19.99
C ASP A 40 12.30 -11.96 -19.63
N ILE A 41 12.17 -12.30 -18.34
CA ILE A 41 11.97 -13.69 -17.88
C ILE A 41 10.67 -14.28 -18.42
N LEU A 42 9.58 -13.50 -18.42
CA LEU A 42 8.29 -13.94 -18.94
C LEU A 42 8.16 -13.78 -20.46
N SER A 43 9.16 -13.22 -21.14
CA SER A 43 9.15 -12.93 -22.59
C SER A 43 7.89 -12.18 -23.06
N VAL A 44 7.35 -11.32 -22.20
CA VAL A 44 6.13 -10.54 -22.46
C VAL A 44 6.46 -9.21 -23.13
N SER A 45 5.57 -8.80 -24.03
CA SER A 45 5.67 -7.57 -24.80
C SER A 45 5.50 -6.30 -23.96
N THR A 46 5.81 -5.14 -24.56
CA THR A 46 5.51 -3.82 -23.98
C THR A 46 4.03 -3.58 -23.77
N ALA A 47 3.19 -4.05 -24.68
CA ALA A 47 1.74 -3.97 -24.56
C ALA A 47 1.19 -4.74 -23.36
N GLU A 48 1.67 -5.97 -23.13
CA GLU A 48 1.22 -6.80 -22.01
C GLU A 48 1.63 -6.21 -20.66
N MET A 49 2.86 -5.66 -20.55
CA MET A 49 3.26 -4.91 -19.36
C MET A 49 2.41 -3.66 -19.14
N GLY A 50 1.95 -3.02 -20.22
CA GLY A 50 0.95 -1.94 -20.16
C GLY A 50 -0.38 -2.40 -19.57
N ALA A 51 -0.85 -3.59 -19.96
CA ALA A 51 -2.05 -4.19 -19.39
C ALA A 51 -1.90 -4.51 -17.89
N VAL A 52 -0.71 -4.97 -17.46
CA VAL A 52 -0.40 -5.18 -16.04
C VAL A 52 -0.48 -3.86 -15.25
N LEU A 53 0.14 -2.80 -15.75
CA LEU A 53 0.07 -1.46 -15.15
C LEU A 53 -1.35 -0.91 -15.11
N PHE A 54 -2.13 -1.17 -16.15
CA PHE A 54 -3.54 -0.80 -16.22
C PHE A 54 -4.36 -1.56 -15.15
N GLY A 55 -4.12 -2.86 -14.99
CA GLY A 55 -4.72 -3.66 -13.91
C GLY A 55 -4.39 -3.13 -12.52
N LEU A 56 -3.13 -2.74 -12.27
CA LEU A 56 -2.72 -2.09 -11.02
C LEU A 56 -3.48 -0.76 -10.79
N SER A 57 -3.67 0.03 -11.85
CA SER A 57 -4.42 1.29 -11.78
C SER A 57 -5.90 1.06 -11.46
N ILE A 58 -6.54 0.07 -12.10
CA ILE A 58 -7.93 -0.32 -11.81
C ILE A 58 -8.05 -0.78 -10.36
N GLY A 59 -7.13 -1.63 -9.89
CA GLY A 59 -7.13 -2.11 -8.50
C GLY A 59 -7.02 -0.97 -7.50
N SER A 60 -6.12 -0.01 -7.75
CA SER A 60 -5.96 1.19 -6.92
C SER A 60 -7.23 2.04 -6.86
N MET A 61 -7.79 2.38 -8.03
CA MET A 61 -9.04 3.15 -8.12
C MET A 61 -10.19 2.44 -7.41
N SER A 62 -10.34 1.13 -7.63
CA SER A 62 -11.39 0.33 -6.99
C SER A 62 -11.23 0.32 -5.47
N GLY A 63 -10.00 0.19 -4.97
CA GLY A 63 -9.70 0.26 -3.53
C GLY A 63 -10.10 1.61 -2.93
N ILE A 64 -9.78 2.72 -3.61
CA ILE A 64 -10.14 4.07 -3.16
C ILE A 64 -11.66 4.24 -3.13
N LEU A 65 -12.35 3.87 -4.22
CA LEU A 65 -13.80 4.01 -4.33
C LEU A 65 -14.55 3.17 -3.28
N CYS A 66 -14.08 1.94 -3.03
CA CYS A 66 -14.67 1.05 -2.04
C CYS A 66 -14.32 1.42 -0.58
N SER A 67 -13.26 2.20 -0.35
CA SER A 67 -12.75 2.48 1.00
C SER A 67 -13.79 3.12 1.92
N ALA A 68 -14.50 4.15 1.45
CA ALA A 68 -15.51 4.86 2.22
C ALA A 68 -16.71 3.95 2.56
N TRP A 69 -17.12 3.12 1.61
CA TRP A 69 -18.19 2.15 1.81
C TRP A 69 -17.81 1.07 2.84
N LEU A 70 -16.59 0.54 2.74
CA LEU A 70 -16.06 -0.45 3.69
C LEU A 70 -15.98 0.13 5.10
N VAL A 71 -15.48 1.36 5.26
CA VAL A 71 -15.42 2.05 6.55
C VAL A 71 -16.81 2.29 7.11
N LYS A 72 -17.78 2.71 6.29
CA LYS A 72 -19.17 2.93 6.72
C LYS A 72 -19.84 1.63 7.18
N ARG A 73 -19.60 0.51 6.50
CA ARG A 73 -20.23 -0.79 6.80
C ARG A 73 -19.58 -1.53 7.97
N PHE A 74 -18.24 -1.52 8.04
CA PHE A 74 -17.49 -2.37 8.99
C PHE A 74 -16.82 -1.59 10.13
N GLY A 75 -16.81 -0.26 10.05
CA GLY A 75 -16.16 0.64 11.00
C GLY A 75 -14.65 0.75 10.78
N THR A 76 -14.10 1.93 11.04
CA THR A 76 -12.68 2.26 10.83
C THR A 76 -11.72 1.29 11.51
N ARG A 77 -12.10 0.79 12.70
CA ARG A 77 -11.25 -0.06 13.53
C ARG A 77 -11.06 -1.48 12.98
N LYS A 78 -11.93 -1.98 12.09
CA LYS A 78 -11.75 -3.28 11.40
C LYS A 78 -11.11 -3.13 10.03
N VAL A 79 -11.22 -1.96 9.41
CA VAL A 79 -10.71 -1.70 8.05
C VAL A 79 -9.24 -1.28 8.05
N ILE A 80 -8.81 -0.50 9.05
CA ILE A 80 -7.45 0.07 9.10
C ILE A 80 -6.51 -0.73 10.01
N ARG A 81 -7.04 -1.50 10.96
CA ARG A 81 -6.25 -2.07 12.04
C ARG A 81 -5.66 -3.43 11.70
#